data_AF-A0A183J857-F1
#
_entry.id   AF-A0A183J857-F1
#
_cell.length_a   1.000
_cell.length_b   1.000
_cell.length_c   1.000
_cell.angle_alpha   90.00
_cell.angle_beta   90.00
_cell.angle_gamma   90.00
#
_symmetry.space_group_name_H-M   'P 1'
#
loop_
_entity.id
_entity.type
_entity.pdbx_description
1 polymer ?
#
loop_
_entity_poly.entity_id
_entity_poly.type
_entity_poly.pdbx_seq_one_letter_code
_entity_poly.pdbx_strand_id
1 'polypeptide(L)'
;MPKKSDRLTAGDEFEITGYGPAKTVDGRIKRLLRSAVYVANSSKECSERFPVKDTFDPEYESCGYPKDPSVKVDYGDSGGPVARKNVLQAVIHRKGDDPALGNSVIFSDIVAYSSWLQKAVNHLRTTEKHGVYELSFGGTLYHTQAVETVEHTRKLVSMQ
;
A
#
# COMPACT_ATOMS: atom_id res chain seq x y z
N MET A 1 9.30 -5.97 -10.44
CA MET A 1 8.90 -6.49 -9.11
C MET A 1 10.08 -6.35 -8.17
N PRO A 2 9.87 -5.95 -6.90
CA PRO A 2 10.93 -5.93 -5.90
C PRO A 2 11.48 -7.34 -5.68
N LYS A 3 12.75 -7.42 -5.30
CA LYS A 3 13.46 -8.66 -4.95
C LYS A 3 13.38 -8.89 -3.44
N LYS A 4 13.61 -10.13 -3.01
CA LYS A 4 13.69 -10.46 -1.57
C LYS A 4 14.70 -9.59 -0.80
N SER A 5 15.80 -9.21 -1.44
CA SER A 5 16.83 -8.33 -0.87
C SER A 5 16.36 -6.89 -0.64
N ASP A 6 15.23 -6.50 -1.23
CA ASP A 6 14.72 -5.14 -1.16
C ASP A 6 13.84 -4.93 0.08
N ARG A 7 13.40 -6.04 0.73
CA ARG A 7 12.55 -6.04 1.93
C ARG A 7 13.12 -5.09 2.98
N LEU A 8 12.24 -4.25 3.54
CA LEU A 8 12.61 -3.27 4.56
C LEU A 8 13.15 -3.99 5.81
N THR A 9 14.23 -3.44 6.35
CA THR A 9 14.85 -3.92 7.59
C THR A 9 14.89 -2.81 8.62
N ALA A 10 15.02 -3.16 9.91
CA ALA A 10 15.00 -2.20 11.01
C ALA A 10 16.03 -1.08 10.78
N GLY A 11 15.60 0.18 10.94
CA GLY A 11 16.41 1.38 10.72
C GLY A 11 16.47 1.85 9.27
N ASP A 12 15.92 1.10 8.30
CA ASP A 12 15.80 1.61 6.93
C ASP A 12 14.88 2.82 6.88
N GLU A 13 15.37 3.90 6.26
CA GLU A 13 14.54 5.04 5.88
C GLU A 13 13.86 4.75 4.54
N PHE A 14 12.57 5.08 4.46
CA PHE A 14 11.75 4.95 3.27
C PHE A 14 10.77 6.10 3.15
N GLU A 15 10.33 6.37 1.93
CA GLU A 15 9.38 7.42 1.62
C GLU A 15 7.98 6.84 1.44
N ILE A 16 7.00 7.51 2.03
CA ILE A 16 5.59 7.26 1.76
C ILE A 16 5.00 8.47 1.02
N THR A 17 4.04 8.23 0.14
CA THR A 17 3.30 9.31 -0.54
C THR A 17 1.80 9.08 -0.46
N GLY A 18 1.02 10.15 -0.37
CA GLY A 18 -0.43 10.07 -0.22
C GLY A 18 -1.18 11.37 -0.46
N TYR A 19 -2.50 11.25 -0.61
CA TYR A 19 -3.44 12.36 -0.80
C TYR A 19 -4.34 12.55 0.43
N GLY A 20 -3.94 12.02 1.58
CA GLY A 20 -4.64 12.16 2.83
C GLY A 20 -4.98 13.61 3.16
N PRO A 21 -6.10 13.84 3.86
CA PRO A 21 -6.47 15.18 4.29
C PRO A 21 -5.39 15.77 5.19
N ALA A 22 -4.91 16.97 4.86
CA ALA A 22 -4.09 17.73 5.79
C ALA A 22 -4.57 19.18 5.86
N LYS A 23 -4.47 19.76 7.05
CA LYS A 23 -4.73 21.18 7.26
C LYS A 23 -3.58 21.99 6.67
N THR A 24 -3.90 22.96 5.82
CA THR A 24 -2.94 23.95 5.32
C THR A 24 -2.82 25.12 6.31
N VAL A 25 -1.85 26.01 6.08
CA VAL A 25 -1.57 27.17 6.94
C VAL A 25 -2.78 28.10 7.09
N ASP A 26 -3.64 28.16 6.07
CA ASP A 26 -4.92 28.89 6.07
C ASP A 26 -6.05 28.18 6.85
N GLY A 27 -5.75 27.08 7.53
CA GLY A 27 -6.71 26.27 8.30
C GLY A 27 -7.63 25.38 7.46
N ARG A 28 -7.56 25.45 6.12
CA ARG A 28 -8.40 24.63 5.23
C ARG A 28 -7.86 23.21 5.13
N ILE A 29 -8.76 22.24 4.96
CA ILE A 29 -8.36 20.87 4.67
C ILE A 29 -8.17 20.75 3.16
N LYS A 30 -6.97 20.32 2.73
CA LYS A 30 -6.67 20.05 1.31
C LYS A 30 -6.09 18.65 1.11
N ARG A 31 -6.51 18.03 0.00
CA ARG A 31 -6.01 16.74 -0.50
C ARG A 31 -5.00 17.00 -1.61
N LEU A 32 -3.78 17.34 -1.21
CA LEU A 32 -2.66 17.51 -2.12
C LEU A 32 -1.73 16.32 -1.95
N LEU A 33 -1.05 15.92 -3.02
CA LEU A 33 0.00 14.92 -2.93
C LEU A 33 1.07 15.42 -1.97
N ARG A 34 1.42 14.60 -0.98
CA ARG A 34 2.48 14.87 -0.01
C ARG A 34 3.33 13.62 0.14
N SER A 35 4.55 13.82 0.63
CA SER A 35 5.43 12.74 1.01
C SER A 35 5.99 12.95 2.40
N ALA A 36 6.40 11.85 3.02
CA ALA A 36 7.07 11.84 4.31
C ALA A 36 8.07 10.69 4.40
N VAL A 37 9.10 10.89 5.22
CA VAL A 37 10.09 9.85 5.52
C VAL A 37 9.69 9.12 6.79
N TYR A 38 9.69 7.80 6.72
CA TYR A 38 9.46 6.88 7.83
C TYR A 38 10.70 6.01 8.05
N VAL A 39 10.83 5.50 9.27
CA VAL A 39 11.90 4.59 9.68
C VAL A 39 11.28 3.24 10.03
N ALA A 40 11.81 2.17 9.44
CA ALA A 40 11.34 0.81 9.69
C ALA A 40 11.71 0.34 11.10
N ASN A 41 10.77 -0.31 11.77
CA ASN A 41 11.01 -1.05 13.00
C ASN A 41 11.41 -2.50 12.68
N SER A 42 12.01 -3.18 13.64
CA SER A 42 12.18 -4.64 13.56
C SER A 42 10.82 -5.34 13.67
N SER A 43 10.68 -6.52 13.04
CA SER A 43 9.46 -7.33 13.16
C SER A 43 9.12 -7.65 14.63
N LYS A 44 10.14 -7.83 15.47
CA LYS A 44 9.96 -8.02 16.93
C LYS A 44 9.30 -6.80 17.57
N GLU A 45 9.85 -5.61 17.35
CA GLU A 45 9.26 -4.37 17.87
C GLU A 45 7.85 -4.16 17.33
N CYS A 46 7.59 -4.51 16.06
CA CYS A 46 6.24 -4.45 15.50
C CYS A 46 5.30 -5.42 16.21
N SER A 47 5.69 -6.68 16.41
CA SER A 47 4.85 -7.66 17.12
C SER A 47 4.60 -7.30 18.59
N GLU A 48 5.57 -6.67 19.26
CA GLU A 48 5.42 -6.18 20.63
C GLU A 48 4.51 -4.94 20.70
N ARG A 49 4.64 -4.04 19.72
CA ARG A 49 3.85 -2.80 19.63
C ARG A 49 2.42 -3.03 19.17
N PHE A 50 2.22 -3.97 18.25
CA PHE A 50 0.92 -4.31 17.67
C PHE A 50 0.56 -5.73 18.12
N PRO A 51 0.12 -5.91 19.38
CA PRO A 51 -0.16 -7.23 19.93
C PRO A 51 -1.26 -7.92 19.12
N VAL A 52 -1.31 -9.26 19.19
CA VAL A 52 -2.12 -10.15 18.34
C VAL A 52 -3.61 -9.78 18.21
N LYS A 53 -4.20 -9.03 19.16
CA LYS A 53 -5.55 -8.47 19.01
C LYS A 53 -5.68 -7.50 17.82
N ASP A 54 -4.58 -6.87 17.42
CA ASP A 54 -4.45 -5.96 16.28
C ASP A 54 -3.88 -6.64 15.02
N THR A 55 -3.79 -7.98 14.98
CA THR A 55 -3.50 -8.78 13.78
C THR A 55 -2.24 -8.36 13.00
N PHE A 56 -1.14 -8.04 13.68
CA PHE A 56 0.14 -7.83 12.99
C PHE A 56 0.74 -9.17 12.55
N ASP A 57 1.00 -9.32 11.25
CA ASP A 57 1.64 -10.52 10.70
C ASP A 57 3.07 -10.21 10.24
N PRO A 58 4.13 -10.63 10.97
CA PRO A 58 5.52 -10.34 10.60
C PRO A 58 5.96 -11.00 9.28
N GLU A 59 5.21 -11.98 8.75
CA GLU A 59 5.50 -12.58 7.46
C GLU A 59 5.12 -11.66 6.30
N TYR A 60 3.99 -10.96 6.43
CA TYR A 60 3.37 -10.18 5.34
C TYR A 60 3.24 -8.68 5.62
N GLU A 61 3.60 -8.24 6.82
CA GLU A 61 3.54 -6.85 7.23
C GLU A 61 4.88 -6.36 7.78
N SER A 62 5.07 -5.07 7.65
CA SER A 62 6.15 -4.32 8.29
C SER A 62 5.53 -3.14 9.03
N CYS A 63 6.28 -2.51 9.92
CA CYS A 63 5.81 -1.30 10.58
C CYS A 63 6.94 -0.29 10.72
N GLY A 64 6.58 0.96 10.94
CA GLY A 64 7.53 2.05 11.09
C GLY A 64 6.90 3.29 11.68
N TYR A 65 7.74 4.25 12.04
CA TYR A 65 7.34 5.52 12.61
C TYR A 65 7.84 6.67 11.73
N PRO A 66 7.16 7.83 11.71
CA PRO A 66 7.61 8.95 10.92
C PRO A 66 8.90 9.52 11.51
N LYS A 67 9.83 9.91 10.64
CA LYS A 67 11.07 10.57 11.04
C LYS A 67 10.80 11.95 11.64
N ASP A 68 9.76 12.64 11.14
CA ASP A 68 9.20 13.85 11.76
C ASP A 68 7.96 13.46 12.60
N PRO A 69 7.99 13.62 13.93
CA PRO A 69 6.89 13.19 14.80
C PRO A 69 5.58 13.97 14.57
N SER A 70 5.60 15.11 13.87
CA SER A 70 4.40 15.87 13.52
C SER A 70 3.62 15.27 12.34
N VAL A 71 4.27 14.38 11.57
CA VAL A 71 3.66 13.67 10.45
C VAL A 71 2.77 12.55 10.97
N LYS A 72 1.63 12.37 10.32
CA LYS A 72 0.71 11.25 10.55
C LYS A 72 0.08 10.81 9.24
N VAL A 73 -0.17 9.50 9.15
CA VAL A 73 -1.01 8.89 8.12
C VAL A 73 -2.47 9.04 8.53
N ASP A 74 -3.34 9.36 7.56
CA ASP A 74 -4.79 9.49 7.78
C ASP A 74 -5.58 8.60 6.81
N TYR A 75 -6.91 8.55 6.94
CA TYR A 75 -7.79 7.61 6.23
C TYR A 75 -7.71 7.67 4.69
N GLY A 76 -7.14 8.74 4.11
CA GLY A 76 -6.95 8.90 2.67
C GLY A 76 -5.60 8.45 2.14
N ASP A 77 -4.70 7.99 3.00
CA ASP A 77 -3.35 7.55 2.64
C ASP A 77 -3.26 6.02 2.51
N SER A 78 -4.16 5.25 3.11
CA SER A 78 -4.23 3.79 2.95
C SER A 78 -4.31 3.39 1.47
N GLY A 79 -3.52 2.38 1.09
CA GLY A 79 -3.31 1.99 -0.32
C GLY A 79 -2.19 2.78 -1.03
N GLY A 80 -1.69 3.87 -0.43
CA GLY A 80 -0.59 4.65 -0.97
C GLY A 80 0.76 3.89 -0.96
N PRO A 81 1.69 4.24 -1.86
CA PRO A 81 2.92 3.48 -2.03
C PRO A 81 3.95 3.84 -0.96
N VAL A 82 4.70 2.81 -0.54
CA VAL A 82 5.90 2.92 0.29
C VAL A 82 7.10 2.54 -0.55
N ALA A 83 8.01 3.47 -0.77
CA ALA A 83 9.12 3.32 -1.68
C ALA A 83 10.46 3.57 -0.99
N ARG A 84 11.47 2.79 -1.41
CA ARG A 84 12.87 3.01 -1.04
C ARG A 84 13.75 2.79 -2.25
N LYS A 85 14.66 3.73 -2.54
CA LYS A 85 15.55 3.69 -3.72
C LYS A 85 14.77 3.49 -5.02
N ASN A 86 13.64 4.18 -5.19
CA ASN A 86 12.73 4.08 -6.34
C ASN A 86 12.10 2.70 -6.58
N VAL A 87 12.07 1.83 -5.56
CA VAL A 87 11.43 0.52 -5.62
C VAL A 87 10.28 0.49 -4.61
N LEU A 88 9.10 0.05 -5.06
CA LEU A 88 7.93 -0.18 -4.21
C LEU A 88 8.22 -1.35 -3.26
N GLN A 89 8.28 -1.07 -1.96
CA GLN A 89 8.58 -2.05 -0.91
C GLN A 89 7.33 -2.51 -0.18
N ALA A 90 6.39 -1.58 0.03
CA ALA A 90 5.20 -1.84 0.80
C ALA A 90 4.05 -0.94 0.34
N VAL A 91 2.89 -1.13 0.94
CA VAL A 91 1.71 -0.28 0.78
C VAL A 91 1.22 0.15 2.16
N ILE A 92 0.79 1.40 2.29
CA ILE A 92 0.21 1.91 3.54
C ILE A 92 -1.04 1.09 3.87
N HIS A 93 -1.05 0.41 5.01
CA HIS A 93 -2.18 -0.41 5.42
C HIS A 93 -3.04 0.36 6.43
N ARG A 94 -2.58 0.46 7.68
CA ARG A 94 -3.33 1.08 8.78
C ARG A 94 -2.39 1.74 9.78
N LYS A 95 -2.88 2.78 10.46
CA LYS A 95 -2.22 3.34 11.63
C LYS A 95 -2.37 2.40 12.83
N GLY A 96 -1.48 2.52 13.81
CA GLY A 96 -1.75 1.98 15.14
C GLY A 96 -2.86 2.72 15.85
N ASP A 97 -3.71 1.99 16.56
CA ASP A 97 -4.78 2.59 17.35
C ASP A 97 -4.38 2.88 18.80
N ASP A 98 -3.27 2.29 19.28
CA ASP A 98 -2.73 2.55 20.61
C ASP A 98 -1.94 3.89 20.64
N PRO A 99 -2.35 4.88 21.46
CA PRO A 99 -1.64 6.14 21.62
C PRO A 99 -0.16 5.99 22.03
N ALA A 100 0.20 4.91 22.73
CA ALA A 100 1.59 4.61 23.09
C ALA A 100 2.47 4.33 21.88
N LEU A 101 1.88 3.98 20.73
CA LEU A 101 2.57 3.73 19.47
C LEU A 101 2.82 5.01 18.67
N GLY A 102 2.33 6.15 19.15
CA GLY A 102 2.44 7.43 18.47
C GLY A 102 1.89 7.36 17.04
N ASN A 103 2.62 7.94 16.09
CA ASN A 103 2.23 7.96 14.68
C ASN A 103 2.75 6.74 13.89
N SER A 104 2.96 5.61 14.57
CA SER A 104 3.41 4.37 13.92
C SER A 104 2.34 3.80 12.99
N VAL A 105 2.80 3.20 11.90
CA VAL A 105 1.95 2.70 10.81
C VAL A 105 2.39 1.28 10.46
N ILE A 106 1.41 0.43 10.16
CA ILE A 106 1.59 -0.90 9.59
C ILE A 106 1.49 -0.77 8.06
N PHE A 107 2.39 -1.45 7.37
CA PHE A 107 2.48 -1.50 5.92
C PHE A 107 2.39 -2.94 5.43
N SER A 108 1.66 -3.18 4.35
CA SER A 108 1.63 -4.49 3.68
C SER A 108 2.90 -4.69 2.86
N ASP A 109 3.64 -5.76 3.14
CA ASP A 109 4.96 -6.04 2.56
C ASP A 109 4.85 -6.60 1.14
N ILE A 110 5.08 -5.75 0.13
CA ILE A 110 4.99 -6.13 -1.28
C ILE A 110 6.06 -7.14 -1.66
N VAL A 111 7.20 -7.16 -0.97
CA VAL A 111 8.27 -8.13 -1.20
C VAL A 111 7.81 -9.53 -0.80
N ALA A 112 7.13 -9.65 0.34
CA ALA A 112 6.51 -10.92 0.78
C ALA A 112 5.42 -11.39 -0.20
N TYR A 113 4.60 -10.46 -0.72
CA TYR A 113 3.54 -10.78 -1.69
C TYR A 113 4.03 -10.97 -3.14
N SER A 114 5.31 -10.75 -3.44
CA SER A 114 5.85 -10.70 -4.81
C SER A 114 5.51 -11.93 -5.66
N SER A 115 5.59 -13.13 -5.09
CA SER A 115 5.25 -14.39 -5.78
C SER A 115 3.76 -14.45 -6.17
N TRP A 116 2.88 -14.02 -5.28
CA TRP A 116 1.45 -13.96 -5.54
C TRP A 116 1.12 -12.86 -6.55
N LEU A 117 1.69 -11.67 -6.39
CA LEU A 117 1.52 -10.53 -7.32
C LEU A 117 1.94 -10.90 -8.74
N GLN A 118 3.04 -11.62 -8.91
CA GLN A 118 3.48 -12.06 -10.24
C GLN A 118 2.47 -13.02 -10.88
N LYS A 119 1.91 -13.96 -10.11
CA LYS A 119 0.84 -14.86 -10.59
C LYS A 119 -0.43 -14.07 -10.94
N ALA A 120 -0.85 -13.15 -10.08
CA ALA A 120 -2.02 -12.31 -10.31
C ALA A 120 -1.90 -11.47 -11.58
N VAL A 121 -0.77 -10.77 -11.77
CA VAL A 121 -0.52 -9.95 -12.97
C VAL A 121 -0.49 -10.80 -14.24
N ASN A 122 0.12 -11.98 -14.20
CA ASN A 122 0.14 -12.89 -15.35
C ASN A 122 -1.27 -13.37 -15.72
N HIS A 123 -2.10 -13.67 -14.73
CA HIS A 123 -3.50 -14.08 -14.94
C HIS A 123 -4.36 -12.93 -15.50
N LEU A 124 -4.16 -11.70 -15.03
CA LEU A 124 -4.86 -10.52 -15.55
C LEU A 124 -4.55 -10.28 -17.04
N ARG A 125 -3.31 -10.50 -17.47
CA ARG A 125 -2.91 -10.34 -18.89
C ARG A 125 -3.61 -11.33 -19.84
N THR A 126 -3.94 -12.52 -19.35
CA THR A 126 -4.68 -13.52 -20.12
C THR A 126 -6.19 -13.30 -20.07
N THR A 127 -6.66 -12.34 -19.28
CA THR A 127 -8.07 -11.99 -19.14
C THR A 127 -8.32 -10.71 -19.94
N GLU A 128 -8.69 -10.80 -21.22
CA GLU A 128 -9.06 -9.64 -22.06
C GLU A 128 -10.28 -8.86 -21.55
N LYS A 129 -10.89 -9.29 -20.45
CA LYS A 129 -11.98 -8.60 -19.76
C LYS A 129 -11.44 -8.01 -18.48
N HIS A 130 -11.50 -6.69 -18.35
CA HIS A 130 -11.20 -5.97 -17.13
C HIS A 130 -12.19 -6.43 -16.04
N GLY A 131 -11.84 -7.47 -15.29
CA GLY A 131 -12.57 -7.88 -14.10
C GLY A 131 -12.26 -6.90 -12.97
N VAL A 132 -13.28 -6.23 -12.44
CA VAL A 132 -13.19 -5.60 -11.13
C VAL A 132 -13.32 -6.72 -10.11
N TYR A 133 -12.21 -7.09 -9.46
CA TYR A 133 -12.23 -8.10 -8.41
C TYR A 133 -12.39 -7.40 -7.06
N GLU A 134 -13.44 -7.74 -6.33
CA GLU A 134 -13.57 -7.37 -4.93
C GLU A 134 -12.88 -8.46 -4.08
N LEU A 135 -11.80 -8.08 -3.39
CA LEU A 135 -11.12 -8.96 -2.46
C LEU A 135 -11.85 -8.92 -1.12
N SER A 136 -12.67 -9.93 -0.82
CA SER A 136 -13.23 -10.12 0.51
C SER A 136 -12.18 -10.70 1.48
N PHE A 137 -12.20 -10.24 2.73
CA PHE A 137 -11.38 -10.77 3.83
C PHE A 137 -11.51 -12.31 3.90
N GLY A 138 -10.39 -13.02 3.72
CA GLY A 138 -10.34 -14.49 3.72
C GLY A 138 -9.80 -15.14 2.43
N GLY A 139 -9.36 -14.34 1.45
CA GLY A 139 -8.63 -14.86 0.26
C GLY A 139 -9.48 -15.61 -0.76
N THR A 140 -10.82 -15.60 -0.61
CA THR A 140 -11.74 -16.16 -1.61
C THR A 140 -12.10 -15.09 -2.62
N LEU A 141 -11.76 -15.32 -3.89
CA LEU A 141 -12.17 -14.46 -5.01
C LEU A 141 -13.62 -14.76 -5.36
N TYR A 142 -14.53 -13.81 -5.15
CA TYR A 142 -15.88 -13.88 -5.69
C TYR A 142 -15.93 -13.22 -7.07
N HIS A 143 -16.54 -13.91 -8.03
CA HIS A 143 -16.82 -13.35 -9.34
C HIS A 143 -18.04 -12.43 -9.19
N THR A 144 -17.83 -11.14 -8.90
CA THR A 144 -18.91 -10.16 -9.05
C THR A 144 -19.16 -9.93 -10.53
N GLN A 145 -20.42 -9.66 -10.87
CA GLN A 145 -20.95 -9.69 -12.23
C GLN A 145 -20.10 -8.86 -13.20
N ALA A 146 -19.84 -9.45 -14.37
CA ALA A 146 -19.18 -8.76 -15.47
C ALA A 146 -19.99 -7.50 -15.84
N VAL A 147 -19.41 -6.33 -15.61
CA VAL A 147 -19.93 -5.09 -16.18
C VAL A 147 -19.62 -5.15 -17.67
N GLU A 148 -20.67 -5.08 -18.50
CA GLU A 148 -20.59 -5.20 -19.95
C GLU A 148 -19.54 -4.24 -20.54
N THR A 149 -18.75 -4.79 -21.46
CA THR A 149 -17.76 -4.11 -22.28
C THR A 149 -18.42 -3.10 -23.22
N VAL A 150 -17.99 -1.83 -23.17
CA VAL A 150 -18.16 -0.92 -24.30
C VAL A 150 -17.06 -1.24 -25.32
N GLU A 151 -17.43 -1.83 -26.46
CA GLU A 151 -16.52 -2.00 -27.60
C GLU A 151 -16.06 -0.63 -28.11
N HIS A 152 -14.78 -0.29 -27.90
CA HIS A 152 -14.16 0.78 -28.68
C HIS A 152 -13.70 0.21 -30.02
N THR A 153 -14.48 0.44 -31.07
CA THR A 153 -14.09 0.17 -32.45
C THR A 153 -12.87 1.04 -32.79
N ARG A 154 -11.67 0.45 -32.82
CA ARG A 154 -10.50 1.06 -33.48
C ARG A 154 -10.71 0.97 -34.99
N LYS A 155 -11.31 2.00 -35.60
CA LYS A 155 -11.14 2.23 -37.04
C LYS A 155 -9.70 2.69 -37.28
N LEU A 156 -8.88 1.81 -37.83
CA LEU A 156 -7.66 2.18 -38.56
C LEU A 156 -8.10 2.99 -39.78
N VAL A 157 -7.89 4.31 -39.73
CA VAL A 157 -7.97 5.15 -40.92
C VAL A 157 -6.65 4.94 -41.69
N SER A 158 -6.68 4.14 -42.75
CA SER A 158 -5.61 4.18 -43.74
C SER A 158 -5.75 5.47 -44.54
N MET A 159 -4.77 6.36 -44.44
CA MET A 159 -4.63 7.46 -45.38
C MET A 159 -4.04 6.91 -46.68
N GLN A 160 -4.79 7.05 -47.78
CA GLN A 160 -4.25 7.00 -49.14
C GLN A 160 -3.62 8.35 -49.49
#